data_AF-A0AAP5JUF6-F1
#
_entry.id   AF-A0AAP5JUF6-F1
#
_cell.length_a   1.000
_cell.length_b   1.000
_cell.length_c   1.000
_cell.angle_alpha   90.00
_cell.angle_beta   90.00
_cell.angle_gamma   90.00
#
_symmetry.space_group_name_H-M   'P 1'
#
loop_
_entity.id
_entity.type
_entity.pdbx_description
1 polymer ?
#
loop_
_entity_poly.entity_id
_entity_poly.type
_entity_poly.pdbx_seq_one_letter_code
_entity_poly.pdbx_strand_id
1 'polypeptide(L)'
;MYTLRDVMEEDFVGTLKKVAEIGYEGVEFAGYGGLSQGLREVLEDTGLKSVGSHVSLEMLRDSLDEVIEMNKTIGTRYVVCPYLGDDCRNTGQMDKVAGILTRSGEELAKHGIGFGYHNHSFEFEIKVGDESVAISYKWLQDNYL
;
A
#
# COMPACT_ATOMS: atom_id res chain seq x y z
N MET A 1 -1.86 -3.72 9.49
CA MET A 1 -2.30 -2.85 10.58
C MET A 1 -3.78 -2.50 10.51
N TYR A 2 -4.44 -2.54 9.35
CA TYR A 2 -5.89 -2.36 9.26
C TYR A 2 -6.71 -3.30 10.17
N THR A 3 -6.23 -4.53 10.37
CA THR A 3 -6.84 -5.52 11.28
C THR A 3 -6.97 -5.02 12.72
N LEU A 4 -6.04 -4.18 13.17
CA LEU A 4 -6.00 -3.62 14.53
C LEU A 4 -6.35 -2.12 14.54
N ARG A 5 -6.98 -1.60 13.48
CA ARG A 5 -7.18 -0.15 13.29
C ARG A 5 -7.85 0.53 14.50
N ASP A 6 -8.85 -0.11 15.10
CA ASP A 6 -9.61 0.48 16.20
C ASP A 6 -8.72 0.71 17.44
N VAL A 7 -7.84 -0.27 17.77
CA VAL A 7 -6.89 -0.11 18.90
C VAL A 7 -5.65 0.71 18.53
N MET A 8 -5.30 0.79 17.23
CA MET A 8 -4.25 1.66 16.72
C MET A 8 -4.63 3.14 16.81
N GLU A 9 -5.93 3.47 16.67
CA GLU A 9 -6.44 4.83 16.87
C GLU A 9 -6.31 5.28 18.32
N GLU A 10 -6.45 4.36 19.29
CA GLU A 10 -6.31 4.65 20.71
C GLU A 10 -4.83 4.79 21.13
N ASP A 11 -3.97 3.86 20.70
CA ASP A 11 -2.55 3.83 21.04
C ASP A 11 -1.72 3.15 19.94
N PHE A 12 -1.30 3.94 18.96
CA PHE A 12 -0.56 3.46 17.79
C PHE A 12 0.77 2.77 18.16
N VAL A 13 1.60 3.44 18.97
CA VAL A 13 2.94 2.95 19.33
C VAL A 13 2.84 1.77 20.29
N GLY A 14 1.98 1.84 21.30
CA GLY A 14 1.79 0.73 22.22
C GLY A 14 1.21 -0.50 21.53
N THR A 15 0.37 -0.32 20.51
CA THR A 15 -0.13 -1.44 19.70
C THR A 15 0.99 -2.09 18.89
N LEU A 16 1.89 -1.32 18.26
CA LEU A 16 3.06 -1.88 17.57
C LEU A 16 3.96 -2.69 18.52
N LYS A 17 4.21 -2.19 19.73
CA LYS A 17 4.98 -2.91 20.75
C LYS A 17 4.32 -4.24 21.13
N LYS A 18 3.00 -4.24 21.38
CA LYS A 18 2.25 -5.48 21.66
C LYS A 18 2.30 -6.47 20.51
N VAL A 19 2.20 -6.00 19.26
CA VAL A 19 2.33 -6.85 18.07
C VAL A 19 3.69 -7.55 18.04
N ALA A 20 4.77 -6.82 18.32
CA ALA A 20 6.11 -7.37 18.44
C ALA A 20 6.23 -8.38 19.61
N GLU A 21 5.70 -8.05 20.78
CA GLU A 21 5.70 -8.92 21.97
C GLU A 21 4.97 -10.25 21.75
N ILE A 22 3.91 -10.25 20.94
CA ILE A 22 3.15 -11.46 20.56
C ILE A 22 3.93 -12.33 19.54
N GLY A 23 5.00 -11.79 18.93
CA GLY A 23 5.93 -12.55 18.09
C GLY A 23 5.79 -12.31 16.59
N TYR A 24 5.07 -11.27 16.15
CA TYR A 24 5.10 -10.87 14.75
C TYR A 24 6.45 -10.24 14.40
N GLU A 25 6.99 -10.58 13.24
CA GLU A 25 8.27 -10.04 12.75
C GLU A 25 8.10 -8.83 11.82
N GLY A 26 6.88 -8.55 11.39
CA GLY A 26 6.60 -7.48 10.46
C GLY A 26 5.15 -7.09 10.39
N VAL A 27 4.92 -5.89 9.85
CA VAL A 27 3.62 -5.24 9.76
C VAL A 27 3.43 -4.61 8.39
N GLU A 28 2.20 -4.66 7.90
CA GLU A 28 1.77 -3.87 6.75
C GLU A 28 0.99 -2.66 7.25
N PHE A 29 1.43 -1.44 6.91
CA PHE A 29 0.78 -0.22 7.37
C PHE A 29 -0.49 0.09 6.58
N ALA A 30 -1.48 0.66 7.26
CA ALA A 30 -2.68 1.22 6.65
C ALA A 30 -2.93 2.58 7.31
N GLY A 31 -2.14 3.57 6.85
CA GLY A 31 -1.90 4.80 7.59
C GLY A 31 -0.82 4.64 8.67
N TYR A 32 -0.29 5.79 9.10
CA TYR A 32 0.85 5.88 10.04
C TYR A 32 0.47 6.50 11.39
N GLY A 33 -0.83 6.64 11.70
CA GLY A 33 -1.29 7.17 12.99
C GLY A 33 -0.82 8.59 13.32
N GLY A 34 -0.54 9.40 12.29
CA GLY A 34 0.07 10.74 12.46
C GLY A 34 1.56 10.72 12.83
N LEU A 35 2.17 9.54 12.97
CA LEU A 35 3.56 9.36 13.34
C LEU A 35 4.40 9.09 12.08
N SER A 36 4.64 10.11 11.25
CA SER A 36 5.62 10.00 10.17
C SER A 36 7.05 10.12 10.73
N GLN A 37 7.27 11.07 11.64
CA GLN A 37 8.53 11.25 12.34
C GLN A 37 8.63 10.29 13.54
N GLY A 38 9.78 9.62 13.70
CA GLY A 38 10.01 8.68 14.80
C GLY A 38 9.48 7.25 14.59
N LEU A 39 8.66 7.00 13.57
CA LEU A 39 8.18 5.63 13.29
C LEU A 39 9.32 4.66 12.99
N ARG A 40 10.37 5.12 12.32
CA ARG A 40 11.58 4.33 12.11
C ARG A 40 12.19 3.84 13.43
N GLU A 41 12.31 4.72 14.42
CA GLU A 41 12.86 4.39 15.73
C GLU A 41 11.99 3.36 16.44
N VAL A 42 10.66 3.50 16.36
CA VAL A 42 9.72 2.50 16.90
C VAL A 42 9.91 1.14 16.24
N LEU A 43 10.10 1.09 14.91
CA LEU A 43 10.37 -0.16 14.20
C LEU A 43 11.71 -0.78 14.61
N GLU A 44 12.76 0.04 14.76
CA GLU A 44 14.08 -0.40 15.23
C GLU A 44 14.01 -0.93 16.67
N ASP A 45 13.32 -0.23 17.58
CA ASP A 45 13.14 -0.63 18.99
C ASP A 45 12.35 -1.92 19.15
N THR A 46 11.33 -2.12 18.32
CA THR A 46 10.47 -3.31 18.37
C THR A 46 11.02 -4.48 17.56
N GLY A 47 11.98 -4.23 16.66
CA GLY A 47 12.46 -5.21 15.69
C GLY A 47 11.46 -5.54 14.58
N LEU A 48 10.31 -4.85 14.52
CA LEU A 48 9.31 -5.05 13.47
C LEU A 48 9.81 -4.53 12.13
N LYS A 49 9.55 -5.29 11.08
CA LYS A 49 9.80 -4.86 9.70
C LYS A 49 8.56 -4.26 9.06
N SER A 50 8.71 -3.13 8.39
CA SER A 50 7.68 -2.65 7.46
C SER A 50 7.68 -3.52 6.20
N VAL A 51 6.73 -4.45 6.10
CA VAL A 51 6.65 -5.34 4.92
C VAL A 51 5.89 -4.71 3.77
N GLY A 52 4.91 -3.86 4.08
CA GLY A 52 4.11 -3.16 3.09
C GLY A 52 3.44 -1.91 3.65
N SER A 53 2.96 -1.04 2.77
CA SER A 53 2.09 0.08 3.15
C SER A 53 0.95 0.25 2.16
N HIS A 54 -0.27 0.39 2.68
CA HIS A 54 -1.43 0.78 1.91
C HIS A 54 -1.37 2.27 1.60
N VAL A 55 -1.43 2.61 0.32
CA VAL A 55 -1.40 3.99 -0.19
C VAL A 55 -2.57 4.19 -1.16
N SER A 56 -3.37 5.23 -0.94
CA SER A 56 -4.56 5.47 -1.77
C SER A 56 -4.18 5.89 -3.20
N LEU A 57 -5.12 5.73 -4.13
CA LEU A 57 -4.91 6.15 -5.53
C LEU A 57 -4.61 7.66 -5.62
N GLU A 58 -5.23 8.48 -4.77
CA GLU A 58 -5.02 9.92 -4.70
C GLU A 58 -3.59 10.25 -4.29
N MET A 59 -3.06 9.60 -3.24
CA MET A 59 -1.67 9.78 -2.81
C MET A 59 -0.68 9.34 -3.90
N LEU A 60 -0.98 8.25 -4.61
CA LEU A 60 -0.16 7.80 -5.75
C LEU A 60 -0.19 8.77 -6.94
N ARG A 61 -1.28 9.53 -7.08
CA ARG A 61 -1.46 10.54 -8.14
C ARG A 61 -0.82 11.88 -7.78
N ASP A 62 -1.03 12.35 -6.56
CA ASP A 62 -0.79 13.73 -6.16
C ASP A 62 0.45 13.92 -5.28
N SER A 63 0.90 12.85 -4.61
CA SER A 63 1.91 12.91 -3.54
C SER A 63 2.91 11.75 -3.60
N LEU A 64 3.23 11.25 -4.80
CA LEU A 64 4.07 10.06 -4.98
C LEU A 64 5.47 10.22 -4.39
N ASP A 65 6.07 11.40 -4.49
CA ASP A 65 7.40 11.69 -3.92
C ASP A 65 7.39 11.54 -2.39
N GLU A 66 6.34 12.03 -1.72
CA GLU A 66 6.15 11.89 -0.26
C GLU A 66 5.96 10.42 0.13
N VAL A 67 5.22 9.66 -0.69
CA VAL A 67 5.04 8.21 -0.51
C VAL A 67 6.39 7.50 -0.59
N ILE A 68 7.22 7.84 -1.58
CA ILE A 68 8.56 7.27 -1.75
C ILE A 68 9.44 7.62 -0.55
N GLU A 69 9.50 8.88 -0.15
CA GLU A 69 10.31 9.33 0.99
C GLU A 69 9.93 8.61 2.28
N MET A 70 8.63 8.56 2.59
CA MET A 70 8.13 7.90 3.78
C MET A 70 8.49 6.41 3.79
N ASN A 71 8.24 5.71 2.69
CA ASN A 71 8.50 4.28 2.60
C ASN A 71 9.99 3.94 2.64
N LYS A 72 10.87 4.79 2.09
CA LYS A 72 12.32 4.67 2.27
C LYS A 72 12.73 4.88 3.73
N THR A 73 12.11 5.85 4.40
CA THR A 73 12.41 6.20 5.80
C THR A 73 12.15 5.03 6.73
N ILE A 74 11.03 4.33 6.57
CA ILE A 74 10.66 3.19 7.41
C ILE A 74 11.11 1.82 6.85
N GLY A 75 11.84 1.83 5.73
CA GLY A 75 12.38 0.62 5.10
C GLY A 75 11.32 -0.33 4.53
N THR A 76 10.17 0.20 4.09
CA THR A 76 9.10 -0.59 3.48
C THR A 76 9.56 -1.24 2.17
N ARG A 77 9.20 -2.50 1.98
CA ARG A 77 9.49 -3.24 0.74
C ARG A 77 8.45 -3.05 -0.36
N TYR A 78 7.17 -2.97 0.00
CA TYR A 78 6.07 -2.87 -0.96
C TYR A 78 5.12 -1.70 -0.66
N VAL A 79 4.77 -0.93 -1.68
CA VAL A 79 3.62 -0.02 -1.64
C VAL A 79 2.46 -0.70 -2.35
N VAL A 80 1.30 -0.71 -1.71
CA VAL A 80 0.11 -1.40 -2.21
C VAL A 80 -1.03 -0.40 -2.33
N CYS A 81 -1.62 -0.26 -3.51
CA CYS A 81 -2.89 0.44 -3.68
C CYS A 81 -4.01 -0.48 -3.20
N PRO A 82 -4.69 -0.19 -2.08
CA PRO A 82 -5.55 -1.18 -1.45
C PRO A 82 -6.96 -1.20 -2.02
N TYR A 83 -7.38 -0.14 -2.71
CA TYR A 83 -8.79 0.11 -2.98
C TYR A 83 -8.97 1.22 -4.00
N LEU A 84 -10.04 1.16 -4.79
CA LEU A 84 -10.50 2.23 -5.66
C LEU A 84 -11.80 2.83 -5.11
N GLY A 85 -11.89 4.16 -5.06
CA GLY A 85 -13.16 4.85 -4.77
C GLY A 85 -14.22 4.57 -5.84
N ASP A 86 -15.50 4.68 -5.48
CA ASP A 86 -16.63 4.36 -6.37
C ASP A 86 -16.62 5.18 -7.68
N ASP A 87 -16.14 6.42 -7.61
CA ASP A 87 -15.97 7.33 -8.75
C ASP A 87 -14.91 6.85 -9.76
N CYS A 88 -13.97 6.03 -9.29
CA CYS A 88 -12.91 5.43 -10.09
C CYS A 88 -13.28 4.05 -10.65
N ARG A 89 -14.46 3.51 -10.33
CA ARG A 89 -14.88 2.13 -10.68
C ARG A 89 -15.66 1.96 -11.98
N ASN A 90 -15.93 3.04 -12.71
CA ASN A 90 -16.57 2.94 -14.01
C ASN A 90 -15.54 2.75 -15.13
N THR A 91 -15.96 2.08 -16.21
CA THR A 91 -15.11 1.76 -17.36
C THR A 91 -14.44 2.98 -17.99
N GLY A 92 -15.09 4.15 -17.95
CA GLY A 92 -14.54 5.40 -18.49
C GLY A 92 -13.36 5.99 -17.70
N GLN A 93 -13.09 5.52 -16.47
CA GLN A 93 -11.92 5.93 -15.70
C GLN A 93 -10.80 4.88 -15.68
N MET A 94 -11.05 3.65 -16.14
CA MET A 94 -10.11 2.54 -15.96
C MET A 94 -8.75 2.80 -16.61
N ASP A 95 -8.71 3.40 -17.80
CA ASP A 95 -7.45 3.76 -18.47
C ASP A 95 -6.64 4.78 -17.65
N LYS A 96 -7.32 5.73 -17.00
CA LYS A 96 -6.65 6.72 -16.14
C LYS A 96 -6.11 6.07 -14.87
N VAL A 97 -6.90 5.20 -14.25
CA VAL A 97 -6.50 4.43 -13.06
C VAL A 97 -5.28 3.56 -13.41
N ALA A 98 -5.36 2.78 -14.48
CA ALA A 98 -4.25 1.95 -14.94
C ALA A 98 -2.99 2.79 -15.24
N GLY A 99 -3.15 3.96 -15.85
CA GLY A 99 -2.05 4.90 -16.10
C GLY A 99 -1.42 5.46 -14.83
N ILE A 100 -2.20 5.75 -13.78
CA ILE A 100 -1.66 6.15 -12.47
C ILE A 100 -0.88 4.99 -11.87
N LEU A 101 -1.49 3.82 -11.74
CA LEU A 101 -0.88 2.65 -11.11
C LEU A 101 0.43 2.22 -11.81
N THR A 102 0.45 2.25 -13.15
CA THR A 102 1.65 1.91 -13.94
C THR A 102 2.78 2.89 -13.66
N ARG A 103 2.52 4.20 -13.75
CA ARG A 103 3.54 5.22 -13.49
C ARG A 103 4.05 5.16 -12.06
N SER A 104 3.17 4.95 -11.09
CA SER A 104 3.56 4.81 -9.69
C SER A 104 4.46 3.59 -9.48
N GLY A 105 4.13 2.45 -10.08
CA GLY A 105 4.95 1.24 -10.02
C GLY A 105 6.34 1.43 -10.64
N GLU A 106 6.42 2.07 -11.81
CA GLU A 106 7.69 2.38 -12.47
C GLU A 106 8.57 3.31 -11.63
N GLU A 107 7.98 4.34 -11.01
CA GLU A 107 8.73 5.28 -10.18
C GLU A 107 9.21 4.64 -8.87
N LEU A 108 8.34 3.89 -8.19
CA LEU A 108 8.70 3.15 -6.97
C LEU A 108 9.84 2.15 -7.23
N ALA A 109 9.82 1.47 -8.39
CA ALA A 109 10.85 0.52 -8.77
C ALA A 109 12.25 1.18 -8.90
N LYS A 110 12.34 2.44 -9.37
CA LYS A 110 13.62 3.19 -9.41
C LYS A 110 14.22 3.41 -8.02
N HIS A 111 13.41 3.31 -6.98
CA HIS A 111 13.82 3.43 -5.58
C HIS A 111 13.93 2.07 -4.86
N GLY A 112 13.81 0.96 -5.58
CA GLY A 112 13.88 -0.39 -5.01
C GLY A 112 12.65 -0.78 -4.18
N ILE A 113 11.52 -0.08 -4.37
CA ILE A 113 10.25 -0.37 -3.70
C ILE A 113 9.36 -1.14 -4.68
N GLY A 114 8.86 -2.31 -4.28
CA GLY A 114 7.89 -3.06 -5.05
C GLY A 114 6.51 -2.40 -5.02
N PHE A 115 5.70 -2.62 -6.05
CA PHE A 115 4.35 -2.08 -6.13
C PHE A 115 3.32 -3.19 -6.34
N GLY A 116 2.14 -3.03 -5.73
CA GLY A 116 1.02 -3.95 -5.87
C GLY A 116 -0.34 -3.26 -5.83
N TYR A 117 -1.36 -3.97 -6.27
CA TYR A 117 -2.76 -3.60 -6.11
C TYR A 117 -3.48 -4.73 -5.36
N HIS A 118 -4.24 -4.40 -4.32
CA HIS A 118 -5.00 -5.37 -3.54
C HIS A 118 -6.45 -5.39 -4.05
N ASN A 119 -6.81 -6.44 -4.77
CA ASN A 119 -8.17 -6.58 -5.28
C ASN A 119 -9.16 -6.86 -4.15
N HIS A 120 -10.38 -6.37 -4.33
CA HIS A 120 -11.57 -6.71 -3.55
C HIS A 120 -12.53 -7.53 -4.43
N SER A 121 -13.81 -7.60 -4.03
CA SER A 121 -14.84 -8.30 -4.79
C SER A 121 -15.30 -7.52 -6.02
N PHE A 122 -15.35 -6.18 -5.96
CA PHE A 122 -15.96 -5.36 -7.01
C PHE A 122 -15.17 -5.39 -8.31
N GLU A 123 -13.86 -5.64 -8.27
CA GLU A 123 -12.98 -5.75 -9.43
C GLU A 123 -13.40 -6.90 -10.35
N PHE A 124 -14.02 -7.93 -9.80
CA PHE A 124 -14.55 -9.05 -10.58
C PHE A 124 -15.89 -8.73 -11.25
N GLU A 125 -16.60 -7.71 -10.75
CA GLU A 125 -17.91 -7.28 -11.26
C GLU A 125 -17.78 -6.22 -12.37
N ILE A 126 -16.72 -5.41 -12.34
CA ILE A 126 -16.44 -4.40 -13.35
C ILE A 126 -15.92 -5.09 -14.61
N LYS A 127 -16.58 -4.84 -15.75
CA LYS A 127 -16.17 -5.39 -17.06
C LYS A 127 -15.67 -4.30 -18.01
N VAL A 128 -14.57 -4.58 -18.70
CA VAL A 128 -14.11 -3.81 -19.88
C VAL A 128 -14.24 -4.74 -21.08
N GLY A 129 -15.27 -4.51 -21.91
CA GLY A 129 -15.69 -5.50 -22.90
C GLY A 129 -16.25 -6.75 -22.20
N ASP A 130 -15.70 -7.93 -22.54
CA ASP A 130 -16.10 -9.22 -21.95
C ASP A 130 -15.21 -9.65 -20.77
N GLU A 131 -14.12 -8.91 -20.48
CA GLU A 131 -13.16 -9.25 -19.44
C GLU A 131 -13.44 -8.47 -18.14
N SER A 132 -13.32 -9.14 -16.99
CA SER A 132 -13.33 -8.47 -15.69
C SER A 132 -12.04 -7.69 -15.48
N VAL A 133 -12.13 -6.54 -14.83
CA VAL A 133 -10.99 -5.68 -14.53
C VAL A 133 -10.19 -6.25 -13.36
N ALA A 134 -9.41 -7.29 -13.62
CA ALA A 134 -8.37 -7.74 -12.70
C ALA A 134 -7.16 -6.80 -12.83
N ILE A 135 -7.16 -5.71 -12.07
CA ILE A 135 -5.97 -4.87 -11.96
C ILE A 135 -4.91 -5.70 -11.24
N SER A 136 -3.80 -5.94 -11.94
CA SER A 136 -2.59 -6.65 -11.50
C SER A 136 -2.61 -8.20 -11.59
N TYR A 137 -2.33 -8.72 -12.78
CA TYR A 137 -1.53 -9.95 -12.93
C TYR A 137 -0.39 -9.80 -13.96
N LYS A 138 -0.57 -8.96 -14.98
CA LYS A 138 0.40 -8.83 -16.08
C LYS A 138 1.77 -8.27 -15.64
N TRP A 139 1.82 -7.23 -14.80
CA TRP A 139 3.10 -6.64 -14.37
C TRP A 139 3.89 -7.55 -13.42
N LEU A 140 3.21 -8.27 -12.52
CA LEU A 140 3.84 -9.25 -11.62
C LEU A 140 4.37 -10.47 -12.38
N GLN A 141 3.64 -10.96 -13.40
CA GLN A 141 4.14 -12.00 -14.29
C GLN A 141 5.37 -11.53 -15.08
N ASP A 142 5.33 -10.31 -15.62
CA ASP A 142 6.40 -9.84 -16.50
C ASP A 142 7.71 -9.50 -15.72
N ASN A 143 7.68 -9.40 -14.38
CA ASN A 143 8.83 -8.94 -13.58
C ASN A 143 9.23 -9.81 -12.37
N TYR A 144 8.41 -10.78 -11.94
CA TYR A 144 8.66 -11.54 -10.71
C TYR A 144 8.35 -13.06 -10.78
N LEU A 145 7.90 -13.58 -11.92
CA LEU A 145 7.76 -15.02 -12.21
C LEU A 145 8.58 -15.41 -13.44
#